data_AF-A0A1Z8MST0-F1
#
_entry.id   AF-A0A1Z8MST0-F1
#
_cell.length_a   1.000
_cell.length_b   1.000
_cell.length_c   1.000
_cell.angle_alpha   90.00
_cell.angle_beta   90.00
_cell.angle_gamma   90.00
#
_symmetry.space_group_name_H-M   'P 1'
#
loop_
_entity.id
_entity.type
_entity.pdbx_description
1 polymer ?
#
loop_
_entity_poly.entity_id
_entity_poly.type
_entity_poly.pdbx_seq_one_letter_code
_entity_poly.pdbx_strand_id
1 'polypeptide(L)'
;MGMIEVKKTFSRNELLWFGPLFAVFMGIICWILWRCGVPSTPIALLAVAVFMLIVLYYLVPAIQRPVYRGWMFSVLPVGWVVSHVLLTLIYYLLLTPIGLIMRIVGYDPMQRKLEKNKQTYWIARQEENDPKRYFKQY
;
A
#
# COMPACT_ATOMS: atom_id res chain seq x y z
N MET A 1 -7.66 0.22 17.90
CA MET A 1 -8.45 0.50 16.68
C MET A 1 -7.72 1.59 15.92
N GLY A 2 -7.04 1.24 14.81
CA GLY A 2 -6.19 2.17 14.06
C GLY A 2 -7.04 3.26 13.42
N MET A 3 -6.90 4.50 13.91
CA MET A 3 -7.52 5.66 13.29
C MET A 3 -6.79 5.93 11.97
N ILE A 4 -7.43 5.61 10.85
CA ILE A 4 -7.14 6.29 9.59
C ILE A 4 -7.53 7.74 9.84
N GLU A 5 -6.58 8.56 10.29
CA GLU A 5 -6.81 9.99 10.44
C GLU A 5 -6.97 10.58 9.03
N VAL A 6 -8.23 10.64 8.58
CA VAL A 6 -8.58 11.33 7.35
C VAL A 6 -8.22 12.80 7.56
N LYS A 7 -7.14 13.23 6.91
CA LYS A 7 -6.62 14.60 6.95
C LYS A 7 -7.77 15.59 6.74
N LYS A 8 -8.10 16.36 7.77
CA LYS A 8 -9.25 17.29 7.76
C LYS A 8 -8.98 18.55 6.91
N THR A 9 -7.72 18.88 6.69
CA THR A 9 -7.29 20.07 5.93
C THR A 9 -6.34 19.67 4.81
N PHE A 10 -6.79 19.81 3.57
CA PHE A 10 -5.97 19.57 2.39
C PHE A 10 -5.18 20.82 2.03
N SER A 11 -3.91 20.64 1.64
CA SER A 11 -3.07 21.74 1.18
C SER A 11 -3.58 22.28 -0.15
N ARG A 12 -3.45 23.59 -0.39
CA ARG A 12 -3.84 24.21 -1.67
C ARG A 12 -3.14 23.54 -2.85
N ASN A 13 -1.89 23.11 -2.67
CA ASN A 13 -1.13 22.41 -3.70
C ASN A 13 -1.72 21.02 -4.00
N GLU A 14 -2.22 20.29 -2.99
CA GLU A 14 -2.85 18.97 -3.20
C GLU A 14 -4.13 19.08 -4.04
N LEU A 15 -4.93 20.12 -3.77
CA LEU A 15 -6.14 20.42 -4.56
C LEU A 15 -5.81 20.83 -6.00
N LEU A 16 -4.71 21.56 -6.21
CA LEU A 16 -4.28 22.01 -7.54
C LEU A 16 -3.68 20.86 -8.37
N TRP A 17 -2.94 19.93 -7.76
CA TRP A 17 -2.35 18.79 -8.47
C TRP A 17 -3.38 17.73 -8.87
N PHE A 18 -4.53 17.68 -8.18
CA PHE A 18 -5.60 16.74 -8.47
C PHE A 18 -6.10 16.83 -9.92
N GLY A 19 -6.28 18.03 -10.47
CA GLY A 19 -6.80 18.23 -11.83
C GLY A 19 -5.94 17.57 -12.92
N PRO A 20 -4.64 17.91 -13.05
CA PRO A 20 -3.73 17.27 -13.99
C PRO A 20 -3.64 15.76 -13.79
N LEU A 21 -3.57 15.31 -12.53
CA LEU A 21 -3.46 13.88 -12.23
C LEU A 21 -4.71 13.13 -12.70
N PHE A 22 -5.89 13.69 -12.44
CA PHE A 22 -7.16 13.15 -12.89
C PHE A 22 -7.30 13.18 -14.41
N ALA A 23 -6.82 14.24 -15.07
CA ALA A 23 -6.79 14.35 -16.52
C ALA A 23 -5.92 13.26 -17.16
N VAL A 24 -4.73 13.02 -16.61
CA VAL A 24 -3.84 11.94 -17.06
C VAL A 24 -4.49 10.58 -16.84
N PHE A 25 -5.08 10.35 -15.66
CA PHE A 25 -5.77 9.10 -15.34
C PHE A 25 -6.92 8.80 -16.32
N MET A 26 -7.77 9.79 -16.60
CA MET A 26 -8.85 9.65 -17.59
C MET A 26 -8.34 9.53 -19.02
N GLY A 27 -7.24 10.21 -19.36
CA GLY A 27 -6.58 10.07 -20.66
C GLY A 27 -6.08 8.65 -20.91
N ILE A 28 -5.51 8.00 -19.89
CA ILE A 28 -5.11 6.59 -19.95
C ILE A 28 -6.33 5.68 -20.16
N ILE A 29 -7.44 5.94 -19.46
CA ILE A 29 -8.70 5.18 -19.64
C ILE A 29 -9.23 5.34 -21.08
N CYS A 30 -9.32 6.56 -21.60
CA CYS A 30 -9.72 6.80 -22.99
C CYS A 30 -8.80 6.07 -23.97
N TRP A 31 -7.49 6.07 -23.73
CA TRP A 31 -6.52 5.36 -24.56
C TRP A 31 -6.73 3.84 -24.52
N ILE A 32 -6.96 3.26 -23.35
CA ILE A 32 -7.26 1.82 -23.20
C ILE A 32 -8.59 1.46 -23.89
N LEU A 33 -9.65 2.25 -23.71
CA LEU A 33 -10.94 2.01 -24.34
C LEU A 33 -10.85 2.06 -25.87
N TRP A 34 -10.03 2.98 -26.39
CA TRP A 34 -9.76 3.04 -27.82
C TRP A 34 -9.02 1.79 -28.31
N ARG A 35 -8.07 1.27 -27.52
CA ARG A 35 -7.36 0.01 -27.84
C ARG A 35 -8.27 -1.22 -27.76
N CYS A 36 -9.31 -1.19 -26.94
CA CYS A 36 -10.34 -2.23 -26.85
C CYS A 36 -11.39 -2.19 -27.97
N GLY A 37 -11.28 -1.28 -28.93
CA GLY A 37 -12.19 -1.23 -30.09
C GLY A 37 -13.57 -0.62 -29.80
N VAL A 38 -13.71 0.10 -28.69
CA VAL A 38 -14.95 0.83 -28.37
C VAL A 38 -15.16 1.94 -29.41
N PRO A 39 -16.41 2.20 -29.87
CA PRO A 39 -16.68 3.27 -30.82
C PRO A 39 -16.12 4.62 -30.35
N SER A 40 -15.68 5.46 -31.29
CA SER A 40 -15.06 6.75 -30.96
C SER A 40 -16.02 7.77 -30.37
N THR A 41 -17.34 7.63 -30.60
CA THR A 41 -18.38 8.54 -30.12
C THR A 41 -18.49 8.60 -28.59
N PRO A 42 -18.62 7.48 -27.82
CA PRO A 42 -18.62 7.52 -26.37
C PRO A 42 -17.27 7.98 -25.79
N ILE A 43 -16.15 7.66 -26.44
CA ILE A 43 -14.81 8.08 -25.98
C ILE A 43 -14.67 9.60 -26.08
N ALA A 44 -15.09 10.19 -27.21
CA ALA A 44 -15.06 11.63 -27.42
C ALA A 44 -16.01 12.36 -26.44
N LEU A 45 -17.21 11.84 -26.23
CA LEU A 45 -18.16 12.39 -25.27
C LEU A 45 -17.60 12.36 -23.84
N LEU A 46 -16.97 11.25 -23.45
CA LEU A 46 -16.31 11.12 -22.15
C LEU A 46 -15.15 12.11 -22.00
N ALA A 47 -14.32 12.27 -23.03
CA ALA A 47 -13.21 13.22 -23.02
C ALA A 47 -13.70 14.67 -22.86
N VAL A 48 -14.75 15.07 -23.58
CA VAL A 48 -15.36 16.40 -23.46
C VAL A 48 -15.97 16.61 -22.07
N ALA A 49 -16.69 15.60 -21.55
CA ALA A 49 -17.28 15.67 -20.21
C ALA A 49 -16.21 15.81 -19.11
N VAL A 50 -15.12 15.06 -19.21
CA VAL A 50 -13.98 15.14 -18.28
C VAL A 50 -13.30 16.51 -18.37
N PHE A 51 -13.08 17.03 -19.58
CA PHE A 51 -12.52 18.37 -19.77
C PHE A 51 -13.40 19.45 -19.13
N MET A 52 -14.73 19.39 -19.38
CA MET A 52 -15.68 20.32 -18.77
C MET A 52 -15.68 20.24 -17.24
N LEU A 53 -15.61 19.03 -16.67
CA LEU A 53 -15.51 18.82 -15.22
C LEU A 53 -14.23 19.43 -14.62
N ILE A 54 -13.09 19.26 -15.30
CA ILE A 54 -11.81 19.84 -14.85
C ILE A 54 -11.87 21.37 -14.91
N VAL A 55 -12.40 21.94 -15.99
CA VAL A 55 -12.56 23.39 -16.12
C VAL A 55 -13.47 23.94 -15.02
N LEU A 56 -14.60 23.30 -14.76
CA LEU A 56 -15.51 23.67 -13.67
C LEU A 56 -14.86 23.55 -12.28
N TYR A 57 -14.04 22.52 -12.08
CA TYR A 57 -13.27 22.32 -10.86
C TYR A 57 -12.28 23.46 -10.58
N TYR A 58 -11.63 24.02 -11.61
CA TYR A 58 -10.72 25.17 -11.45
C TYR A 58 -11.45 26.51 -11.32
N LEU A 59 -12.59 26.68 -12.00
CA LEU A 59 -13.39 27.91 -11.96
C LEU A 59 -14.04 28.13 -10.59
N VAL A 60 -14.46 27.06 -9.90
CA VAL A 60 -15.21 27.16 -8.64
C VAL A 60 -14.40 26.56 -7.47
N PRO A 61 -13.58 27.36 -6.77
CA PRO A 61 -12.73 26.86 -5.68
C PRO A 61 -13.52 26.29 -4.49
N ALA A 62 -14.78 26.70 -4.32
CA ALA A 62 -15.66 26.18 -3.27
C ALA A 62 -15.98 24.68 -3.44
N ILE A 63 -16.02 24.18 -4.68
CA ILE A 63 -16.38 22.79 -5.00
C ILE A 63 -15.15 21.86 -4.94
N GLN A 64 -13.94 22.42 -5.00
CA GLN A 64 -12.70 21.63 -5.03
C GLN A 64 -12.54 20.72 -3.80
N ARG A 65 -12.80 21.27 -2.62
CA ARG A 65 -12.65 20.55 -1.34
C ARG A 65 -13.59 19.35 -1.21
N PRO A 66 -14.92 19.48 -1.41
CA PRO A 66 -15.82 18.34 -1.31
C PRO A 66 -15.57 17.28 -2.38
N VAL A 67 -15.26 17.67 -3.61
CA VAL A 67 -14.96 16.72 -4.72
C VAL A 67 -13.69 15.92 -4.43
N TYR A 68 -12.60 16.60 -4.07
CA TYR A 68 -11.34 15.93 -3.72
C TYR A 68 -11.51 14.97 -2.54
N ARG A 69 -12.27 15.39 -1.52
CA ARG A 69 -12.58 14.53 -0.37
C ARG A 69 -13.39 13.30 -0.78
N GLY A 70 -14.42 13.47 -1.61
CA GLY A 70 -15.21 12.35 -2.14
C GLY A 70 -14.36 11.35 -2.92
N TRP A 71 -13.50 11.87 -3.80
CA TRP A 71 -12.54 11.04 -4.54
C TRP A 71 -11.59 10.27 -3.62
N MET A 72 -11.04 10.93 -2.59
CA MET A 72 -10.18 10.26 -1.62
C MET A 72 -10.88 9.10 -0.91
N PHE A 73 -12.16 9.26 -0.55
CA PHE A 73 -12.94 8.15 0.01
C PHE A 73 -13.06 6.96 -0.95
N SER A 74 -13.18 7.20 -2.26
CA SER A 74 -13.20 6.13 -3.26
C SER A 74 -11.85 5.42 -3.42
N VAL A 75 -10.74 6.13 -3.22
CA VAL A 75 -9.38 5.57 -3.34
C VAL A 75 -8.95 4.82 -2.07
N LEU A 76 -9.51 5.14 -0.90
CA LEU A 76 -9.17 4.49 0.38
C LEU A 76 -9.29 2.95 0.34
N PRO A 77 -10.41 2.35 -0.13
CA PRO A 77 -10.52 0.90 -0.25
C PRO A 77 -9.48 0.30 -1.19
N VAL A 78 -9.13 0.99 -2.27
CA VAL A 78 -8.11 0.51 -3.22
C VAL A 78 -6.75 0.41 -2.52
N GLY A 79 -6.36 1.44 -1.78
CA GLY A 79 -5.12 1.40 -0.99
C GLY A 79 -5.11 0.28 0.04
N TRP A 80 -6.25 0.02 0.70
CA TRP A 80 -6.40 -1.09 1.63
C TRP A 80 -6.21 -2.44 0.93
N VAL A 81 -6.88 -2.67 -0.20
CA VAL A 81 -6.75 -3.91 -0.99
C VAL A 81 -5.31 -4.11 -1.45
N VAL A 82 -4.70 -3.09 -2.06
CA VAL A 82 -3.31 -3.16 -2.55
C VAL A 82 -2.34 -3.51 -1.43
N SER A 83 -2.50 -2.91 -0.24
CA SER A 83 -1.66 -3.21 0.92
C SER A 83 -1.79 -4.66 1.37
N HIS A 84 -3.02 -5.19 1.41
CA HIS A 84 -3.27 -6.58 1.79
C HIS A 84 -2.76 -7.56 0.73
N VAL A 85 -2.98 -7.25 -0.55
CA VAL A 85 -2.50 -8.07 -1.66
C VAL A 85 -0.97 -8.12 -1.67
N LEU A 86 -0.31 -6.97 -1.49
CA LEU A 86 1.15 -6.91 -1.42
C LEU A 86 1.69 -7.73 -0.25
N LEU A 87 1.11 -7.57 0.94
CA LEU A 87 1.51 -8.33 2.13
C LEU A 87 1.30 -9.84 1.92
N THR A 88 0.15 -10.23 1.36
CA THR A 88 -0.17 -11.62 1.02
C THR A 88 0.86 -12.19 0.05
N LEU A 89 1.19 -11.43 -0.99
CA LEU A 89 2.14 -11.85 -2.01
C LEU A 89 3.54 -12.02 -1.43
N ILE A 90 4.03 -11.06 -0.64
CA ILE A 90 5.32 -11.17 0.05
C ILE A 90 5.32 -12.38 1.01
N TYR A 91 4.25 -12.57 1.76
CA TYR A 91 4.16 -13.67 2.72
C TYR A 91 4.19 -15.04 2.04
N TYR A 92 3.39 -15.23 0.99
CA TYR A 92 3.27 -16.53 0.34
C TYR A 92 4.33 -16.81 -0.71
N LEU A 93 4.88 -15.79 -1.39
CA LEU A 93 5.91 -15.99 -2.42
C LEU A 93 7.34 -15.85 -1.91
N LEU A 94 7.58 -15.16 -0.79
CA LEU A 94 8.93 -14.99 -0.24
C LEU A 94 9.05 -15.70 1.11
N LEU A 95 8.29 -15.27 2.11
CA LEU A 95 8.48 -15.78 3.48
C LEU A 95 8.16 -17.27 3.60
N THR A 96 7.06 -17.72 3.00
CA THR A 96 6.61 -19.11 3.04
C THR A 96 7.59 -20.08 2.36
N PRO A 97 8.06 -19.86 1.12
CA PRO A 97 9.03 -20.76 0.51
C PRO A 97 10.39 -20.72 1.23
N ILE A 98 10.84 -19.57 1.74
CA ILE A 98 12.06 -19.51 2.56
C ILE A 98 11.89 -20.40 3.81
N GLY A 99 10.76 -20.30 4.50
CA GLY A 99 10.43 -21.16 5.63
C GLY A 99 10.35 -22.65 5.27
N LEU A 100 9.78 -22.97 4.11
CA LEU A 100 9.67 -24.33 3.61
C LEU A 100 11.05 -24.91 3.28
N ILE A 101 11.91 -24.13 2.62
CA ILE A 101 13.30 -24.52 2.31
C ILE A 101 14.07 -24.77 3.61
N MET A 102 13.99 -23.86 4.60
CA MET A 102 14.61 -24.07 5.90
C MET A 102 14.12 -25.37 6.57
N ARG A 103 12.82 -25.67 6.47
CA ARG A 103 12.23 -26.90 7.00
C ARG A 103 12.75 -28.15 6.28
N ILE A 104 12.90 -28.12 4.96
CA ILE A 104 13.41 -29.23 4.14
C ILE A 104 14.90 -29.46 4.42
N VAL A 105 15.70 -28.39 4.49
CA VAL A 105 17.13 -28.44 4.83
C VAL A 105 17.37 -28.85 6.28
N GLY A 106 16.33 -28.82 7.12
CA GLY A 106 16.40 -29.16 8.54
C GLY A 106 17.03 -28.06 9.40
N TYR A 107 17.18 -26.86 8.85
CA TYR A 107 17.68 -25.69 9.56
C TYR A 107 16.59 -25.16 10.50
N ASP A 108 16.79 -25.36 11.80
CA ASP A 108 15.89 -24.89 12.86
C ASP A 108 16.58 -23.84 13.72
N PRO A 109 16.62 -22.56 13.29
CA PRO A 109 17.31 -21.50 14.01
C PRO A 109 16.69 -21.19 15.37
N MET A 110 15.44 -21.60 15.59
CA MET A 110 14.70 -21.35 16.83
C MET A 110 14.66 -22.59 17.73
N GLN A 111 15.38 -23.67 17.41
CA GLN A 111 15.43 -24.92 18.18
C GLN A 111 14.03 -25.39 18.62
N ARG A 112 13.04 -25.30 17.71
CA ARG A 112 11.63 -25.58 18.00
C ARG A 112 11.35 -27.08 18.17
N LYS A 113 12.27 -27.95 17.74
CA LYS A 113 12.17 -29.39 17.96
C LYS A 113 12.31 -29.72 19.46
N LEU A 114 11.26 -30.33 20.02
CA LEU A 114 11.28 -30.87 21.38
C LEU A 114 12.15 -32.13 21.45
N GLU A 115 13.35 -31.99 21.99
CA GLU A 115 14.24 -33.11 22.33
C GLU A 115 13.78 -33.79 23.63
N LYS A 116 13.14 -34.95 23.52
CA LYS A 116 12.65 -35.75 24.65
C LYS A 116 13.73 -36.20 25.64
N ASN A 117 15.01 -36.16 25.23
CA ASN A 117 16.14 -36.63 26.04
C ASN A 117 16.90 -35.48 26.74
N LYS A 118 16.46 -34.22 26.58
CA LYS A 118 17.04 -33.09 27.32
C LYS A 118 16.38 -32.95 28.69
N GLN A 119 17.21 -32.86 29.74
CA GLN A 119 16.76 -32.59 31.12
C GLN A 119 16.20 -31.17 31.29
N THR A 120 16.70 -30.20 30.53
CA THR A 120 16.15 -28.84 30.51
C THR A 120 16.42 -28.15 29.17
N TYR A 121 15.51 -27.27 28.74
CA TYR A 121 15.68 -26.38 27.57
C TYR A 121 16.30 -25.03 27.96
N TRP A 122 16.59 -24.84 29.25
CA TRP A 122 17.20 -23.61 29.76
C TRP A 122 18.61 -23.43 29.17
N ILE A 123 18.80 -22.34 28.44
CA ILE A 123 20.12 -21.91 27.98
C ILE A 123 20.75 -21.12 29.12
N ALA A 124 21.77 -21.69 29.76
CA ALA A 124 22.49 -21.02 30.84
C ALA A 124 23.08 -19.70 30.32
N ARG A 125 22.66 -18.58 30.93
CA ARG A 125 23.18 -17.26 30.61
C ARG A 125 24.65 -17.20 31.03
N GLN A 126 25.54 -16.92 30.08
CA GLN A 126 26.92 -16.58 30.43
C GLN A 126 26.95 -15.18 31.06
N GLU A 127 27.38 -15.14 32.33
CA GLU A 127 27.63 -13.90 33.05
C GLU A 127 28.96 -13.30 32.55
N GLU A 128 28.86 -12.40 31.58
CA GLU A 128 29.96 -11.48 31.24
C GLU A 128 29.79 -10.22 32.07
N ASN A 129 30.70 -9.99 33.01
CA ASN A 129 30.73 -8.85 33.93
C ASN A 129 31.28 -7.55 33.32
N ASP A 130 31.32 -7.42 31.98
CA ASP A 130 31.82 -6.21 31.32
C ASP A 130 30.69 -5.16 31.15
N PRO A 131 30.78 -3.99 31.81
CA PRO A 131 29.81 -2.90 31.65
C PRO A 131 29.71 -2.39 30.20
N LYS A 132 30.73 -2.61 29.35
CA LYS A 132 30.70 -2.21 27.95
C LYS A 132 29.68 -2.99 27.12
N ARG A 133 29.21 -4.15 27.62
CA ARG A 133 28.17 -4.96 26.98
C ARG A 133 26.82 -4.25 26.90
N TYR A 134 26.49 -3.37 27.85
CA TYR A 134 25.25 -2.58 27.79
C TYR A 134 25.17 -1.67 26.56
N PHE A 135 26.31 -1.33 25.95
CA PHE A 135 26.40 -0.51 24.75
C PHE A 135 26.39 -1.33 23.44
N LYS A 136 26.39 -2.67 23.52
CA LYS A 136 26.31 -3.57 22.36
C LYS A 136 25.05 -4.43 22.47
N GLN A 137 23.97 -3.96 21.86
CA GLN A 137 22.66 -4.63 21.89
C GLN A 137 22.45 -5.69 20.80
N TYR A 138 23.41 -5.86 19.89
CA TYR A 138 23.34 -6.81 18.75
C TYR A 138 24.65 -7.57 18.61
#